data_AF-A0A2J6XW07-F1
#
_entry.id   AF-A0A2J6XW07-F1
#
_cell.length_a   1.000
_cell.length_b   1.000
_cell.length_c   1.000
_cell.angle_alpha   90.00
_cell.angle_beta   90.00
_cell.angle_gamma   90.00
#
_symmetry.space_group_name_H-M   'P 1'
#
loop_
_entity.id
_entity.type
_entity.pdbx_description
1 polymer ?
#
loop_
_entity_poly.entity_id
_entity_poly.type
_entity_poly.pdbx_seq_one_letter_code
_entity_poly.pdbx_strand_id
1 'polypeptide(L)'
;MKKLAILLILLLSVVFAETVPVLIDGKEYKGEKIGNYIFVLDNKLVIYENKSYELIKIDNFYISKDLKVVLDGNEVNKIISFGDIVFYPKKNLLFKNGKKYEVKNWGNVYFSLTGYNYDWEGFKLFAYGIFPQMKYVLLEICIFNLDSQPVTLQQNMFKLKIGNSIYYPDGSASVILNNEGKEVLFRKIIYPGEATVGYLVFDVPTTPEKLIIDPQFGLKNPLEINMP
;
A
#
# COMPACT_ATOMS: atom_id res chain seq x y z
N MET A 1 -5.19 38.53 -34.39
CA MET A 1 -3.91 38.70 -33.66
C MET A 1 -4.02 38.40 -32.16
N LYS A 2 -5.03 38.89 -31.41
CA LYS A 2 -5.16 38.62 -29.96
C LYS A 2 -5.26 37.13 -29.57
N LYS A 3 -5.91 36.29 -30.39
CA LYS A 3 -6.02 34.83 -30.13
C LYS A 3 -4.71 34.06 -30.32
N LEU A 4 -3.80 34.55 -31.16
CA LEU A 4 -2.50 33.91 -31.40
C LEU A 4 -1.51 34.17 -30.24
N ALA A 5 -1.57 35.37 -29.65
CA ALA A 5 -0.76 35.75 -28.50
C ALA A 5 -1.13 34.95 -27.24
N ILE A 6 -2.43 34.68 -27.03
CA ILE A 6 -2.89 33.85 -25.91
C ILE A 6 -2.40 32.39 -26.06
N LEU A 7 -2.42 31.85 -27.28
CA LEU A 7 -1.89 30.51 -27.56
C LEU A 7 -0.37 30.41 -27.31
N LEU A 8 0.39 31.45 -27.68
CA LEU A 8 1.83 31.51 -27.43
C LEU A 8 2.16 31.60 -25.93
N ILE A 9 1.38 32.37 -25.15
CA ILE A 9 1.55 32.50 -23.70
C ILE A 9 1.18 31.18 -22.98
N LEU A 10 0.17 30.45 -23.47
CA LEU A 10 -0.17 29.10 -22.99
C LEU A 10 0.88 28.04 -23.35
N LEU A 11 1.57 28.19 -24.48
CA LEU A 11 2.70 27.34 -24.87
C LEU A 11 4.00 27.66 -24.09
N LEU A 12 4.13 28.87 -23.56
CA LEU A 12 5.27 29.31 -22.73
C LEU A 12 5.09 29.03 -21.24
N SER A 13 3.89 28.66 -20.78
CA SER A 13 3.66 28.20 -19.41
C SER A 13 3.99 26.73 -19.18
N VAL A 14 4.72 26.09 -20.09
CA VAL A 14 5.35 24.80 -19.81
C VAL A 14 6.38 25.06 -18.71
N VAL A 15 6.04 24.67 -17.48
CA VAL A 15 6.94 24.73 -16.33
C VAL A 15 8.14 23.85 -16.66
N PHE A 16 9.23 24.46 -17.13
CA PHE A 16 10.47 23.76 -17.41
C PHE A 16 11.10 23.38 -16.06
N ALA A 17 11.35 22.08 -15.85
CA ALA A 17 12.24 21.64 -14.80
C ALA A 17 13.63 22.23 -15.09
N GLU A 18 14.23 22.92 -14.11
CA GLU A 18 15.55 23.54 -14.28
C GLU A 18 16.59 22.42 -14.28
N THR A 19 17.22 22.15 -15.44
CA THR A 19 18.33 21.21 -15.51
C THR A 19 19.59 21.82 -14.87
N VAL A 20 20.17 21.09 -13.92
CA VAL A 20 21.37 21.51 -13.16
C VAL A 20 22.47 20.45 -13.28
N PRO A 21 23.75 20.83 -13.45
CA PRO A 21 24.85 19.88 -13.41
C PRO A 21 25.10 19.41 -11.97
N VAL A 22 25.35 18.11 -11.81
CA VAL A 22 25.57 17.46 -10.51
C VAL A 22 26.82 16.62 -10.58
N LEU A 23 27.73 16.78 -9.62
CA LEU A 23 28.93 15.96 -9.48
C LEU A 23 28.69 14.81 -8.48
N ILE A 24 28.84 13.57 -8.94
CA ILE A 24 28.76 12.36 -8.13
C ILE A 24 30.02 11.54 -8.42
N ASP A 25 30.80 11.24 -7.38
CA ASP A 25 32.07 10.49 -7.47
C ASP A 25 33.03 11.02 -8.55
N GLY A 26 33.13 12.35 -8.67
CA GLY A 26 34.00 13.02 -9.64
C GLY A 26 33.49 13.00 -11.09
N LYS A 27 32.30 12.45 -11.35
CA LYS A 27 31.64 12.47 -12.65
C LYS A 27 30.45 13.41 -12.66
N GLU A 28 30.30 14.17 -13.74
CA GLU A 28 29.18 15.09 -13.93
C GLU A 28 27.96 14.36 -14.52
N TYR A 29 26.79 14.66 -13.97
CA TYR A 29 25.49 14.15 -14.34
C TYR A 29 24.50 15.31 -14.52
N LYS A 30 23.47 15.09 -15.34
CA LYS A 30 22.36 16.04 -15.47
C LYS A 30 21.31 15.73 -14.41
N GLY A 31 21.06 16.69 -13.55
CA GLY A 31 19.97 16.67 -12.58
C GLY A 31 18.80 17.53 -13.05
N GLU A 32 17.58 17.14 -12.67
CA GLU A 32 16.37 17.94 -12.82
C GLU A 32 15.99 18.52 -11.46
N LYS A 33 16.03 19.84 -11.33
CA LYS A 33 15.67 20.53 -10.09
C LYS A 33 14.17 20.78 -10.03
N ILE A 34 13.55 20.25 -8.98
CA ILE A 34 12.11 20.36 -8.71
C ILE A 34 11.95 20.76 -7.25
N GLY A 35 11.60 22.03 -7.01
CA GLY A 35 11.61 22.61 -5.68
C GLY A 35 13.01 22.56 -5.05
N ASN A 36 13.12 21.93 -3.88
CA ASN A 36 14.38 21.79 -3.13
C ASN A 36 15.14 20.48 -3.45
N TYR A 37 14.64 19.69 -4.40
CA TYR A 37 15.19 18.40 -4.76
C TYR A 37 15.87 18.48 -6.12
N ILE A 38 16.96 17.74 -6.28
CA ILE A 38 17.61 17.54 -7.58
C ILE A 38 17.54 16.06 -7.91
N PHE A 39 16.80 15.69 -8.95
CA PHE A 39 16.61 14.32 -9.39
C PHE A 39 17.63 13.97 -10.47
N VAL A 40 18.44 12.96 -10.25
CA VAL A 40 19.38 12.38 -11.23
C VAL A 40 18.80 11.04 -11.66
N LEU A 41 17.82 11.07 -12.57
CA LEU A 41 17.00 9.92 -12.91
C LEU A 41 17.78 8.76 -13.55
N ASP A 42 18.80 9.07 -14.36
CA ASP A 42 19.69 8.07 -14.99
C ASP A 42 20.43 7.22 -13.97
N ASN A 43 20.79 7.83 -12.83
CA ASN A 43 21.47 7.14 -11.72
C ASN A 43 20.49 6.69 -10.64
N LYS A 44 19.19 6.96 -10.81
CA LYS A 44 18.16 6.70 -9.81
C LYS A 44 18.52 7.29 -8.44
N LEU A 45 18.90 8.56 -8.42
CA LEU A 45 19.23 9.29 -7.21
C LEU A 45 18.41 10.57 -7.08
N VAL A 46 18.11 10.96 -5.85
CA VAL A 46 17.62 12.29 -5.51
C VAL A 46 18.57 12.92 -4.51
N ILE A 47 18.89 14.19 -4.73
CA ILE A 47 19.75 14.97 -3.85
C ILE A 47 18.88 15.97 -3.09
N TYR A 48 19.04 15.97 -1.78
CA TYR A 48 18.37 16.87 -0.86
C TYR A 48 19.32 17.20 0.30
N GLU A 49 19.45 18.47 0.64
CA GLU A 49 20.35 18.95 1.72
C GLU A 49 21.78 18.40 1.60
N ASN A 50 22.35 18.42 0.39
CA ASN A 50 23.70 17.92 0.07
C ASN A 50 23.93 16.42 0.36
N LYS A 51 22.86 15.62 0.48
CA LYS A 51 22.93 14.16 0.57
C LYS A 51 22.22 13.52 -0.61
N SER A 52 22.73 12.38 -1.06
CA SER A 52 22.10 11.56 -2.09
C SER A 52 21.28 10.44 -1.46
N TYR A 53 20.10 10.19 -2.01
CA TYR A 53 19.19 9.13 -1.60
C TYR A 53 18.79 8.30 -2.81
N GLU A 54 18.60 7.01 -2.60
CA GLU A 54 18.19 6.10 -3.65
C GLU A 54 16.75 6.39 -4.11
N LEU A 55 16.54 6.28 -5.41
CA LEU A 55 15.22 6.23 -6.04
C LEU A 55 14.94 4.83 -6.55
N ILE A 56 13.74 4.35 -6.27
CA ILE A 56 13.21 3.15 -6.88
C ILE A 56 12.21 3.58 -7.95
N LYS A 57 12.41 3.15 -9.19
CA LYS A 57 11.45 3.37 -10.27
C LYS A 57 10.41 2.26 -10.27
N ILE A 58 9.13 2.63 -10.15
CA ILE A 58 7.99 1.73 -10.30
C ILE A 58 6.99 2.38 -11.25
N ASP A 59 6.76 1.75 -12.41
CA ASP A 59 6.05 2.37 -13.54
C ASP A 59 6.62 3.76 -13.88
N ASN A 60 5.79 4.80 -13.74
CA ASN A 60 6.13 6.20 -14.01
C ASN A 60 6.48 6.98 -12.74
N PHE A 61 6.61 6.32 -11.59
CA PHE A 61 6.95 6.93 -10.30
C PHE A 61 8.42 6.68 -9.96
N TYR A 62 9.07 7.68 -9.36
CA TYR A 62 10.36 7.52 -8.70
C TYR A 62 10.21 7.77 -7.21
N ILE A 63 10.60 6.80 -6.39
CA ILE A 63 10.28 6.78 -4.97
C ILE A 63 11.56 6.79 -4.14
N SER A 64 11.70 7.74 -3.23
CA SER A 64 12.73 7.69 -2.17
C SER A 64 12.06 7.38 -0.83
N LYS A 65 12.32 6.18 -0.32
CA LYS A 65 11.78 5.72 0.97
C LYS A 65 12.34 6.52 2.14
N ASP A 66 13.61 6.85 2.08
CA ASP A 66 14.36 7.56 3.12
C ASP A 66 13.90 9.00 3.25
N LEU A 67 13.71 9.69 2.11
CA LEU A 67 13.17 11.05 2.10
C LEU A 67 11.66 11.11 2.26
N LYS A 68 10.97 9.96 2.19
CA LYS A 68 9.50 9.88 2.19
C LYS A 68 8.87 10.78 1.13
N VAL A 69 9.42 10.72 -0.09
CA VAL A 69 8.87 11.41 -1.27
C VAL A 69 8.71 10.49 -2.48
N VAL A 70 7.75 10.85 -3.33
CA VAL A 70 7.57 10.31 -4.67
C VAL A 70 7.59 11.43 -5.69
N LEU A 71 8.33 11.23 -6.78
CA LEU A 71 8.23 12.03 -7.99
C LEU A 71 7.16 11.43 -8.91
N ASP A 72 6.17 12.23 -9.25
CA ASP A 72 5.01 11.90 -10.08
C ASP A 72 4.90 12.94 -11.20
N GLY A 73 5.53 12.64 -12.34
CA GLY A 73 5.78 13.64 -13.38
C GLY A 73 6.71 14.73 -12.88
N ASN A 74 6.26 16.00 -12.92
CA ASN A 74 7.03 17.16 -12.47
C ASN A 74 6.68 17.59 -11.03
N GLU A 75 5.98 16.74 -10.27
CA GLU A 75 5.57 17.05 -8.90
C GLU A 75 6.23 16.12 -7.88
N VAL A 76 6.81 16.70 -6.83
CA VAL A 76 7.27 15.97 -5.65
C VAL A 76 6.14 15.91 -4.63
N ASN A 77 5.77 14.71 -4.21
CA ASN A 77 4.70 14.48 -3.26
C ASN A 77 5.22 13.70 -2.05
N LYS A 78 4.65 14.00 -0.87
CA LYS A 78 4.94 13.25 0.35
C LYS A 78 4.28 11.86 0.29
N ILE A 79 4.99 10.88 0.81
CA ILE A 79 4.52 9.50 0.97
C ILE A 79 4.70 9.06 2.42
N ILE A 80 4.13 7.91 2.73
CA ILE A 80 4.31 7.22 4.01
C ILE A 80 5.01 5.90 3.71
N SER A 81 6.14 5.64 4.35
CA SER A 81 6.92 4.41 4.15
C SER A 81 7.02 3.60 5.45
N PHE A 82 6.91 2.29 5.31
CA PHE A 82 7.05 1.31 6.39
C PHE A 82 7.67 0.04 5.82
N GLY A 83 8.91 -0.28 6.24
CA GLY A 83 9.65 -1.42 5.70
C GLY A 83 9.78 -1.36 4.17
N ASP A 84 9.32 -2.41 3.51
CA ASP A 84 9.29 -2.52 2.05
C ASP A 84 8.12 -1.77 1.38
N ILE A 85 7.19 -1.24 2.18
CA ILE A 85 5.93 -0.65 1.74
C ILE A 85 6.00 0.87 1.67
N VAL A 86 5.43 1.42 0.60
CA VAL A 86 5.25 2.86 0.39
C VAL A 86 3.81 3.14 0.03
N PHE A 87 3.15 4.01 0.79
CA PHE A 87 1.82 4.51 0.49
C PHE A 87 1.90 5.95 -0.02
N TYR A 88 1.27 6.19 -1.16
CA TYR A 88 1.10 7.50 -1.78
C TYR A 88 -0.37 7.94 -1.63
N PRO A 89 -0.69 8.74 -0.59
CA PRO A 89 -2.07 9.05 -0.24
C PRO A 89 -2.80 9.85 -1.31
N LYS A 90 -2.13 10.79 -2.00
CA LYS A 90 -2.77 11.67 -3.00
C LYS A 90 -3.43 10.88 -4.13
N LYS A 91 -2.89 9.71 -4.48
CA LYS A 91 -3.42 8.83 -5.54
C LYS A 91 -4.00 7.52 -5.01
N ASN A 92 -4.05 7.30 -3.70
CA ASN A 92 -4.47 6.03 -3.09
C ASN A 92 -3.70 4.83 -3.68
N LEU A 93 -2.38 4.96 -3.77
CA LEU A 93 -1.50 3.92 -4.33
C LEU A 93 -0.57 3.37 -3.27
N LEU A 94 -0.39 2.05 -3.26
CA LEU A 94 0.59 1.36 -2.44
C LEU A 94 1.63 0.70 -3.34
N PHE A 95 2.89 0.79 -2.95
CA PHE A 95 4.00 0.12 -3.59
C PHE A 95 4.64 -0.84 -2.60
N LYS A 96 4.75 -2.10 -2.97
CA LYS A 96 5.38 -3.16 -2.14
C LYS A 96 6.14 -4.10 -3.07
N ASN A 97 7.40 -4.39 -2.73
CA ASN A 97 8.26 -5.31 -3.49
C ASN A 97 8.27 -5.05 -5.01
N GLY A 98 8.39 -3.77 -5.38
CA GLY A 98 8.44 -3.35 -6.80
C GLY A 98 7.11 -3.44 -7.54
N LYS A 99 6.01 -3.78 -6.87
CA LYS A 99 4.65 -3.84 -7.44
C LYS A 99 3.80 -2.67 -6.93
N LYS A 100 2.91 -2.20 -7.79
CA LYS A 100 1.92 -1.15 -7.48
C LYS A 100 0.55 -1.79 -7.23
N TYR A 101 -0.15 -1.30 -6.21
CA TYR A 101 -1.46 -1.75 -5.80
C TYR A 101 -2.38 -0.54 -5.61
N GLU A 102 -3.65 -0.70 -5.98
CA GLU A 102 -4.68 0.26 -5.59
C GLU A 102 -5.05 0.07 -4.12
N VAL A 103 -5.37 1.17 -3.47
CA VAL A 103 -5.75 1.22 -2.07
C VAL A 103 -7.20 1.68 -1.98
N LYS A 104 -8.01 0.96 -1.22
CA LYS A 104 -9.39 1.35 -0.95
C LYS A 104 -9.43 2.16 0.35
N ASN A 105 -10.34 3.13 0.38
CA ASN A 105 -10.52 4.05 1.49
C ASN A 105 -11.68 3.59 2.38
N TRP A 106 -11.43 3.55 3.67
CA TRP A 106 -12.44 3.41 4.70
C TRP A 106 -12.31 4.55 5.72
N GLY A 107 -12.96 5.68 5.46
CA GLY A 107 -12.77 6.89 6.26
C GLY A 107 -11.41 7.54 5.95
N ASN A 108 -10.50 7.65 6.93
CA ASN A 108 -9.10 8.05 6.68
C ASN A 108 -8.13 6.87 6.84
N VAL A 109 -8.66 5.65 6.97
CA VAL A 109 -7.85 4.45 7.02
C VAL A 109 -7.80 3.83 5.63
N TYR A 110 -6.59 3.52 5.20
CA TYR A 110 -6.29 3.08 3.85
C TYR A 110 -5.82 1.63 3.86
N PHE A 111 -6.37 0.82 2.95
CA PHE A 111 -6.14 -0.61 2.92
C PHE A 111 -5.76 -1.10 1.52
N SER A 112 -4.78 -1.99 1.45
CA SER A 112 -4.50 -2.75 0.24
C SER A 112 -4.60 -4.24 0.53
N LEU A 113 -5.09 -4.98 -0.47
CA LEU A 113 -5.33 -6.41 -0.41
C LEU A 113 -4.53 -7.08 -1.51
N THR A 114 -3.75 -8.07 -1.12
CA THR A 114 -3.27 -9.11 -2.03
C THR A 114 -3.94 -10.40 -1.63
N GLY A 115 -4.97 -10.78 -2.40
CA GLY A 115 -5.65 -12.05 -2.25
C GLY A 115 -4.87 -13.16 -2.97
N TYR A 116 -4.65 -14.26 -2.26
CA TYR A 116 -4.11 -15.49 -2.84
C TYR A 116 -5.08 -16.62 -2.52
N ASN A 117 -5.56 -17.33 -3.53
CA ASN A 117 -6.21 -18.63 -3.31
C ASN A 117 -5.09 -19.63 -3.06
N TYR A 118 -5.04 -20.20 -1.85
CA TYR A 118 -4.12 -21.27 -1.51
C TYR A 118 -4.89 -22.59 -1.45
N ASP A 119 -4.57 -23.51 -2.36
CA ASP A 119 -4.87 -24.93 -2.16
C ASP A 119 -3.80 -25.46 -1.19
N TRP A 120 -4.08 -25.39 0.11
CA TRP A 120 -3.10 -25.69 1.15
C TRP A 120 -3.21 -27.17 1.57
N GLU A 121 -2.43 -28.05 0.94
CA GLU A 121 -2.43 -29.51 1.20
C GLU A 121 -1.79 -29.93 2.55
N GLY A 122 -1.35 -28.97 3.36
CA GLY A 122 -0.44 -29.20 4.48
C GLY A 122 -1.08 -29.08 5.86
N PHE A 123 -2.07 -29.90 6.20
CA PHE A 123 -2.39 -30.18 7.61
C PHE A 123 -2.57 -31.68 7.88
N LYS A 124 -1.58 -32.28 8.56
CA LYS A 124 -1.78 -33.48 9.39
C LYS A 124 -2.06 -33.00 10.80
N LEU A 125 -3.34 -32.78 11.10
CA LEU A 125 -3.81 -32.54 12.45
C LEU A 125 -3.64 -33.83 13.28
N PHE A 126 -2.80 -33.81 14.31
CA PHE A 126 -2.78 -34.88 15.33
C PHE A 126 -3.95 -34.67 16.31
N ALA A 127 -5.17 -34.91 15.83
CA ALA A 127 -6.35 -35.30 16.61
C ALA A 127 -7.48 -35.69 15.62
N TYR A 128 -7.90 -36.95 15.70
CA TYR A 128 -8.94 -37.66 14.93
C TYR A 128 -9.94 -36.83 14.09
N GLY A 129 -9.89 -37.02 12.76
CA GLY A 129 -10.93 -36.60 11.82
C GLY A 129 -10.37 -36.36 10.43
N ILE A 130 -10.61 -37.28 9.49
CA ILE A 130 -10.32 -37.06 8.07
C ILE A 130 -11.32 -36.01 7.58
N PHE A 131 -10.86 -34.79 7.31
CA PHE A 131 -11.65 -33.75 6.64
C PHE A 131 -11.15 -33.60 5.19
N PRO A 132 -12.05 -33.60 4.19
CA PRO A 132 -11.67 -33.36 2.80
C PRO A 132 -11.05 -31.96 2.66
N GLN A 133 -10.15 -31.80 1.68
CA GLN A 133 -9.40 -30.58 1.33
C GLN A 133 -10.06 -29.27 1.81
N MET A 134 -9.58 -28.72 2.93
CA MET A 134 -10.06 -27.43 3.45
C MET A 134 -9.43 -26.30 2.62
N LYS A 135 -10.26 -25.46 2.01
CA LYS A 135 -9.80 -24.28 1.28
C LYS A 135 -9.73 -23.10 2.23
N TYR A 136 -8.51 -22.76 2.65
CA TYR A 136 -8.29 -21.52 3.39
C TYR A 136 -8.07 -20.36 2.43
N VAL A 137 -8.79 -19.27 2.66
CA VAL A 137 -8.48 -17.99 2.03
C VAL A 137 -7.59 -17.21 2.97
N LEU A 138 -6.38 -16.93 2.51
CA LEU A 138 -5.39 -16.13 3.21
C LEU A 138 -5.37 -14.72 2.61
N LEU A 139 -5.74 -13.73 3.41
CA LEU A 139 -5.67 -12.32 3.00
C LEU A 139 -4.53 -11.64 3.73
N GLU A 140 -3.54 -11.17 2.97
CA GLU A 140 -2.57 -10.21 3.49
C GLU A 140 -3.18 -8.80 3.36
N ILE A 141 -3.32 -8.11 4.49
CA ILE A 141 -3.86 -6.76 4.56
C ILE A 141 -2.77 -5.82 5.03
N CYS A 142 -2.58 -4.73 4.30
CA CYS A 142 -1.81 -3.58 4.77
C CYS A 142 -2.76 -2.45 5.14
N ILE A 143 -2.53 -1.81 6.29
CA ILE A 143 -3.42 -0.81 6.89
C ILE A 143 -2.60 0.39 7.32
N PHE A 144 -2.98 1.58 6.86
CA PHE A 144 -2.37 2.86 7.24
C PHE A 144 -3.37 3.70 8.01
N ASN A 145 -2.98 4.16 9.20
CA ASN A 145 -3.79 5.10 9.97
C ASN A 145 -3.39 6.54 9.62
N LEU A 146 -4.22 7.24 8.83
CA LEU A 146 -4.02 8.68 8.58
C LEU A 146 -4.89 9.57 9.47
N ASP A 147 -5.66 8.99 10.38
CA ASP A 147 -6.42 9.77 11.35
C ASP A 147 -5.49 10.43 12.38
N SER A 148 -6.02 11.46 13.04
CA SER A 148 -5.36 12.12 14.16
C SER A 148 -5.45 11.32 15.46
N GLN A 149 -6.16 10.20 15.47
CA GLN A 149 -6.40 9.35 16.63
C GLN A 149 -5.96 7.90 16.39
N PRO A 150 -5.58 7.15 17.44
CA PRO A 150 -5.29 5.73 17.30
C PRO A 150 -6.51 4.93 16.85
N VAL A 151 -6.29 3.96 15.97
CA VAL A 151 -7.31 3.02 15.50
C VAL A 151 -7.01 1.67 16.13
N THR A 152 -7.99 1.12 16.85
CA THR A 152 -7.90 -0.31 17.22
C THR A 152 -8.38 -1.12 16.03
N LEU A 153 -7.74 -2.24 15.77
CA LEU A 153 -8.20 -3.25 14.83
C LEU A 153 -8.48 -4.52 15.60
N GLN A 154 -9.52 -5.21 15.18
CA GLN A 154 -9.88 -6.53 15.66
C GLN A 154 -10.15 -7.42 14.45
N GLN A 155 -9.73 -8.67 14.54
CA GLN A 155 -9.87 -9.65 13.49
C GLN A 155 -11.32 -9.78 12.98
N ASN A 156 -12.29 -9.77 13.88
CA ASN A 156 -13.72 -9.92 13.57
C ASN A 156 -14.34 -8.72 12.84
N MET A 157 -13.61 -7.62 12.66
CA MET A 157 -14.04 -6.50 11.82
C MET A 157 -13.98 -6.86 10.33
N PHE A 158 -13.18 -7.85 9.96
CA PHE A 158 -13.02 -8.29 8.59
C PHE A 158 -13.87 -9.51 8.34
N LYS A 159 -14.64 -9.51 7.26
CA LYS A 159 -15.59 -10.57 6.93
C LYS A 159 -15.54 -10.87 5.44
N LEU A 160 -15.73 -12.13 5.07
CA LEU A 160 -15.92 -12.50 3.67
C LEU A 160 -17.40 -12.71 3.37
N LYS A 161 -17.84 -12.30 2.18
CA LYS A 161 -19.18 -12.58 1.66
C LYS A 161 -19.10 -13.59 0.53
N ILE A 162 -19.92 -14.63 0.61
CA ILE A 162 -20.11 -15.67 -0.40
C ILE A 162 -21.61 -15.91 -0.56
N GLY A 163 -22.19 -15.52 -1.69
CA GLY A 163 -23.64 -15.45 -1.85
C GLY A 163 -24.30 -14.63 -0.73
N ASN A 164 -25.20 -15.26 0.02
CA ASN A 164 -25.91 -14.63 1.15
C ASN A 164 -25.23 -14.88 2.51
N SER A 165 -24.10 -15.60 2.54
CA SER A 165 -23.42 -15.99 3.76
C SER A 165 -22.26 -15.07 4.08
N ILE A 166 -22.06 -14.85 5.38
CA ILE A 166 -20.96 -14.06 5.95
C ILE A 166 -20.04 -15.00 6.72
N TYR A 167 -18.74 -14.91 6.43
CA TYR A 167 -17.70 -15.70 7.05
C TYR A 167 -16.76 -14.80 7.83
N TYR A 168 -16.39 -15.25 9.02
CA TYR A 168 -15.46 -14.59 9.91
C TYR A 168 -14.09 -15.27 9.82
N PRO A 169 -13.00 -14.59 10.19
CA PRO A 169 -11.70 -15.23 10.20
C PRO A 169 -11.68 -16.39 11.19
N ASP A 170 -11.01 -17.47 10.81
CA ASP A 170 -10.87 -18.67 11.63
C ASP A 170 -9.76 -18.45 12.67
N GLY A 171 -10.15 -18.42 13.94
CA GLY A 171 -9.22 -18.19 15.05
C GLY A 171 -8.21 -19.32 15.25
N SER A 172 -8.59 -20.58 14.99
CA SER A 172 -7.71 -21.74 15.17
C SER A 172 -6.62 -21.76 14.10
N ALA A 173 -7.00 -21.58 12.84
CA ALA A 173 -6.08 -21.46 11.72
C ALA A 173 -5.19 -20.22 11.85
N SER A 174 -5.71 -19.14 12.42
CA SER A 174 -4.94 -17.94 12.75
C SER A 174 -3.83 -18.20 13.78
N VAL A 175 -4.10 -18.96 14.84
CA VAL A 175 -3.09 -19.34 15.85
C VAL A 175 -2.00 -20.21 15.22
N ILE A 176 -2.38 -21.16 14.39
CA ILE A 176 -1.46 -22.02 13.63
C ILE A 176 -0.52 -21.17 12.78
N LEU A 177 -1.07 -20.28 11.95
CA LEU A 177 -0.29 -19.45 11.02
C LEU A 177 0.67 -18.53 11.79
N ASN A 178 0.24 -18.03 12.96
CA ASN A 178 1.10 -17.26 13.85
C ASN A 178 2.24 -18.09 14.45
N ASN A 179 2.01 -19.36 14.80
CA ASN A 179 3.05 -20.26 15.30
C ASN A 179 4.09 -20.62 14.22
N GLU A 180 3.73 -20.50 12.94
CA GLU A 180 4.67 -20.60 11.80
C GLU A 180 5.44 -19.30 11.53
N GLY A 181 5.30 -18.29 12.40
CA GLY A 181 6.04 -17.03 12.33
C GLY A 181 5.44 -15.98 11.39
N LYS A 182 4.20 -16.15 10.95
CA LYS A 182 3.49 -15.12 10.18
C LYS A 182 2.80 -14.13 11.11
N GLU A 183 2.83 -12.85 10.75
CA GLU A 183 2.13 -11.81 11.52
C GLU A 183 0.62 -11.87 11.24
N VAL A 184 -0.16 -12.39 12.17
CA VAL A 184 -1.62 -12.51 12.06
C VAL A 184 -2.33 -11.33 12.75
N LEU A 185 -3.34 -10.77 12.10
CA LEU A 185 -4.11 -9.62 12.62
C LEU A 185 -5.17 -10.07 13.63
N PHE A 186 -4.77 -10.34 14.88
CA PHE A 186 -5.70 -10.63 15.98
C PHE A 186 -6.36 -9.36 16.53
N ARG A 187 -5.58 -8.57 17.27
CA ARG A 187 -5.93 -7.25 17.76
C ARG A 187 -4.69 -6.38 17.71
N LYS A 188 -4.78 -5.21 17.09
CA LYS A 188 -3.65 -4.28 16.97
C LYS A 188 -4.13 -2.85 17.13
N ILE A 189 -3.37 -2.02 17.82
CA ILE A 189 -3.59 -0.58 17.83
C ILE A 189 -2.61 0.01 16.82
N ILE A 190 -3.11 0.86 15.92
CA ILE A 190 -2.28 1.60 14.96
C ILE A 190 -2.37 3.08 15.35
N TYR A 191 -1.23 3.69 15.68
CA TYR A 191 -1.19 5.11 16.01
C TYR A 191 -1.22 5.99 14.74
N PRO A 192 -1.56 7.29 14.87
CA PRO A 192 -1.52 8.23 13.76
C PRO A 192 -0.20 8.20 12.98
N GLY A 193 -0.29 8.06 11.65
CA GLY A 193 0.87 7.99 10.75
C GLY A 193 1.57 6.64 10.69
N GLU A 194 1.13 5.65 11.47
CA GLU A 194 1.67 4.29 11.43
C GLU A 194 0.98 3.42 10.38
N ALA A 195 1.67 2.32 10.08
CA ALA A 195 1.18 1.27 9.22
C ALA A 195 1.34 -0.10 9.89
N THR A 196 0.50 -1.04 9.50
CA THR A 196 0.69 -2.46 9.82
C THR A 196 0.43 -3.32 8.60
N VAL A 197 1.05 -4.48 8.58
CA VAL A 197 0.71 -5.58 7.70
C VAL A 197 0.30 -6.76 8.57
N GLY A 198 -0.60 -7.59 8.09
CA GLY A 198 -0.72 -8.93 8.62
C GLY A 198 -1.76 -9.74 7.88
N TYR A 199 -1.87 -10.99 8.29
CA TYR A 199 -2.71 -11.98 7.65
C TYR A 199 -4.05 -12.13 8.38
N LEU A 200 -5.08 -12.42 7.59
CA LEU A 200 -6.35 -12.97 8.03
C LEU A 200 -6.55 -14.31 7.34
N VAL A 201 -7.01 -15.29 8.10
CA VAL A 201 -7.28 -16.64 7.60
C VAL A 201 -8.78 -16.89 7.69
N PHE A 202 -9.39 -17.38 6.61
CA PHE A 202 -10.81 -17.73 6.57
C PHE A 202 -10.95 -19.17 6.12
N ASP A 203 -11.75 -19.95 6.84
CA ASP A 203 -12.23 -21.26 6.40
C ASP A 203 -13.52 -21.05 5.59
N VAL A 204 -13.43 -21.20 4.27
CA VAL A 204 -14.53 -20.92 3.35
C VAL A 204 -14.66 -21.99 2.27
N PRO A 205 -15.89 -22.29 1.84
CA PRO A 205 -16.11 -23.37 0.87
C PRO A 205 -15.65 -23.03 -0.56
N THR A 206 -15.47 -21.74 -0.88
CA THR A 206 -15.16 -21.27 -2.23
C THR A 206 -14.58 -19.86 -2.21
N THR A 207 -14.23 -19.34 -3.38
CA THR A 207 -13.74 -17.98 -3.58
C THR A 207 -14.77 -16.95 -3.12
N PRO A 208 -14.39 -15.98 -2.28
CA PRO A 208 -15.28 -14.92 -1.84
C PRO A 208 -15.58 -13.91 -2.95
N GLU A 209 -16.78 -13.33 -2.90
CA GLU A 209 -17.18 -12.23 -3.79
C GLU A 209 -16.70 -10.89 -3.26
N LYS A 210 -16.74 -10.71 -1.93
CA LYS A 210 -16.40 -9.44 -1.27
C LYS A 210 -15.68 -9.65 0.05
N LEU A 211 -14.76 -8.73 0.34
CA LEU A 211 -14.34 -8.42 1.70
C LEU A 211 -15.22 -7.30 2.25
N ILE A 212 -15.70 -7.48 3.47
CA ILE A 212 -16.45 -6.49 4.24
C ILE A 212 -15.60 -6.08 5.44
N ILE A 213 -15.46 -4.79 5.68
CA ILE A 213 -14.76 -4.23 6.83
C ILE A 213 -15.75 -3.40 7.66
N ASP A 214 -16.07 -3.91 8.85
CA ASP A 214 -17.06 -3.32 9.74
C ASP A 214 -16.49 -2.20 10.61
N PRO A 215 -17.24 -1.09 10.77
CA PRO A 215 -16.80 0.10 11.49
C PRO A 215 -16.51 -0.17 12.96
N GLN A 216 -15.41 0.42 13.45
CA GLN A 216 -15.33 0.72 14.87
C GLN A 216 -16.18 1.94 15.18
N PHE A 217 -16.73 1.94 16.39
CA PHE A 217 -17.41 3.04 17.08
C PHE A 217 -17.41 4.38 16.32
N GLY A 218 -18.48 4.66 15.56
CA GLY A 218 -18.74 5.99 14.98
C GLY A 218 -18.60 6.12 13.46
N LEU A 219 -18.03 5.15 12.75
CA LEU A 219 -18.10 5.11 11.28
C LEU A 219 -19.46 4.52 10.84
N LYS A 220 -20.15 5.18 9.91
CA LYS A 220 -21.59 4.91 9.66
C LYS A 220 -21.87 3.69 8.78
N ASN A 221 -20.94 3.25 7.94
CA ASN A 221 -21.16 2.17 6.98
C ASN A 221 -19.94 1.23 6.87
N PRO A 222 -20.15 -0.09 6.71
CA PRO A 222 -19.10 -1.03 6.32
C PRO A 222 -18.47 -0.65 4.97
N LEU A 223 -17.17 -0.89 4.82
CA LEU A 223 -16.54 -0.87 3.50
C LEU A 223 -16.69 -2.24 2.86
N GLU A 224 -17.18 -2.26 1.62
CA GLU A 224 -17.21 -3.47 0.80
C GLU A 224 -16.21 -3.36 -0.34
N ILE A 225 -15.37 -4.37 -0.50
CA ILE A 225 -14.36 -4.46 -1.56
C ILE A 225 -14.65 -5.72 -2.36
N ASN A 226 -14.84 -5.57 -3.67
CA ASN A 226 -14.96 -6.73 -4.57
C ASN A 226 -13.64 -7.49 -4.59
N MET A 227 -13.72 -8.79 -4.40
CA MET A 227 -12.59 -9.70 -4.54
C MET A 227 -12.41 -10.04 -6.02
N PRO A 228 -11.16 -10.19 -6.50
CA PRO A 228 -10.85 -10.59 -7.87
C PRO A 228 -11.25 -12.04 -8.17
#